data_AF-X5H4J5-F1
#
_entry.id   AF-X5H4J5-F1
#
_cell.length_a   1.000
_cell.length_b   1.000
_cell.length_c   1.000
_cell.angle_alpha   90.00
_cell.angle_beta   90.00
_cell.angle_gamma   90.00
#
_symmetry.space_group_name_H-M   'P 1'
#
loop_
_entity.id
_entity.type
_entity.pdbx_description
1 polymer ?
#
loop_
_entity_poly.entity_id
_entity_poly.type
_entity_poly.pdbx_seq_one_letter_code
_entity_poly.pdbx_strand_id
1 'polypeptide(L)'
;MTLDSISYINIISGVQDILCIELHPEMLTNIMKPPVGSGTFANFEKFICLYVFIFQEQFTGVYKDTAYLDFSYVCVYLRNTNPFPMLLKIGLLGGSFNPPHHGHLYLSLEALKRLNLHQVWWLFCKNNPLKQIRYESFKVREKRARAIVGMNRKIRLVNSNDLYTYKTLKQLKSRYPQCVFTWIMGMDSATTIHLWERWEEIIRSVRFAVFNRGDYLHKCMRSKFISRTEKSRISNIIIRKNNLSSTLLRSKDSTPESPMNQVH
;
A
#
# COMPACT_ATOMS: atom_id res chain seq x y z
N MET A 1 -11.81 -15.23 -28.75
CA MET A 1 -10.44 -15.78 -28.86
C MET A 1 -10.55 -17.30 -28.78
N THR A 2 -9.96 -18.02 -29.73
CA THR A 2 -9.82 -19.48 -29.65
C THR A 2 -8.76 -19.84 -28.60
N LEU A 3 -8.85 -21.04 -28.03
CA LEU A 3 -7.91 -21.57 -27.02
C LEU A 3 -6.43 -21.47 -27.43
N ASP A 4 -6.14 -21.40 -28.74
CA ASP A 4 -4.81 -21.18 -29.32
C ASP A 4 -4.17 -19.83 -28.97
N SER A 5 -4.92 -18.90 -28.40
CA SER A 5 -4.39 -17.59 -27.99
C SER A 5 -3.65 -17.64 -26.64
N ILE A 6 -3.88 -18.70 -25.85
CA ILE A 6 -3.37 -18.86 -24.48
C ILE A 6 -1.91 -19.34 -24.47
N SER A 7 -1.47 -20.07 -25.51
CA SER A 7 -0.09 -20.54 -25.69
C SER A 7 0.92 -19.40 -25.91
N TYR A 8 0.44 -18.18 -26.17
CA TYR A 8 1.28 -16.98 -26.35
C TYR A 8 1.50 -16.19 -25.05
N ILE A 9 1.16 -16.79 -23.91
CA ILE A 9 1.17 -16.13 -22.60
C ILE A 9 2.13 -16.85 -21.66
N ASN A 10 3.23 -16.16 -21.30
CA ASN A 10 4.08 -16.62 -20.20
C ASN A 10 3.67 -15.93 -18.90
N ILE A 11 3.38 -16.71 -17.88
CA ILE A 11 3.20 -16.22 -16.52
C ILE A 11 4.59 -16.03 -15.92
N ILE A 12 5.04 -14.78 -15.80
CA ILE A 12 6.37 -14.45 -15.29
C ILE A 12 6.42 -14.60 -13.76
N SER A 13 5.34 -14.23 -13.07
CA SER A 13 5.16 -14.49 -11.63
C SER A 13 3.69 -14.35 -11.24
N GLY A 14 3.21 -15.26 -10.41
CA GLY A 14 1.95 -15.11 -9.67
C GLY A 14 2.25 -14.97 -8.18
N VAL A 15 2.00 -13.80 -7.60
CA VAL A 15 1.87 -13.67 -6.15
C VAL A 15 0.43 -13.25 -5.91
N GLN A 16 -0.28 -13.91 -4.99
CA GLN A 16 -1.67 -13.61 -4.65
C GLN A 16 -1.94 -12.09 -4.76
N ASP A 17 -2.84 -11.75 -5.71
CA ASP A 17 -3.35 -10.43 -6.10
C ASP A 17 -2.61 -9.65 -7.21
N ILE A 18 -1.47 -10.14 -7.74
CA ILE A 18 -0.76 -9.54 -8.89
C ILE A 18 -0.39 -10.64 -9.89
N LEU A 19 -0.98 -10.57 -11.08
CA LEU A 19 -0.64 -11.43 -12.20
C LEU A 19 0.24 -10.65 -13.19
N CYS A 20 1.49 -11.09 -13.36
CA CYS A 20 2.40 -10.56 -14.37
C CYS A 20 2.32 -11.46 -15.62
N ILE A 21 1.84 -10.90 -16.73
CA ILE A 21 1.62 -11.63 -17.98
C ILE A 21 2.57 -11.08 -19.06
N GLU A 22 3.33 -11.96 -19.70
CA GLU A 22 4.07 -11.69 -20.94
C GLU A 22 3.15 -12.01 -22.13
N LEU A 23 3.01 -11.08 -23.08
CA LEU A 23 2.32 -11.35 -24.34
C LEU A 23 3.35 -11.57 -25.45
N HIS A 24 3.23 -12.68 -26.20
CA HIS A 24 4.07 -12.93 -27.36
C HIS A 24 3.97 -11.80 -28.41
N PRO A 25 5.05 -11.43 -29.11
CA PRO A 25 5.03 -10.34 -30.11
C PRO A 25 3.96 -10.50 -31.20
N GLU A 26 3.61 -11.73 -31.59
CA GLU A 26 2.57 -11.99 -32.60
C GLU A 26 1.16 -11.60 -32.12
N MET A 27 0.87 -11.72 -30.81
CA MET A 27 -0.36 -11.19 -30.22
C MET A 27 -0.37 -9.66 -30.27
N LEU A 28 0.78 -9.00 -30.13
CA LEU A 28 0.89 -7.54 -30.22
C LEU A 28 0.57 -7.04 -31.63
N THR A 29 0.97 -7.74 -32.68
CA THR A 29 0.59 -7.37 -34.06
C THR A 29 -0.92 -7.43 -34.33
N ASN A 30 -1.65 -8.30 -33.63
CA ASN A 30 -3.11 -8.39 -33.74
C ASN A 30 -3.83 -7.40 -32.82
N ILE A 31 -3.26 -7.07 -31.66
CA ILE A 31 -3.80 -6.08 -30.69
C ILE A 31 -3.46 -4.64 -31.12
N MET A 32 -2.32 -4.41 -31.76
CA MET A 32 -1.83 -3.08 -32.16
C MET A 32 -2.28 -2.64 -33.56
N LYS A 33 -3.16 -3.38 -34.23
CA LYS A 33 -3.87 -2.85 -35.40
C LYS A 33 -5.08 -2.05 -34.89
N PRO A 34 -5.04 -0.71 -34.89
CA PRO A 34 -6.25 0.06 -34.61
C PRO A 34 -7.32 -0.34 -35.63
N PRO A 35 -8.60 -0.47 -35.25
CA PRO A 35 -9.66 -0.62 -36.23
C PRO A 35 -9.55 0.55 -37.21
N VAL A 36 -9.62 0.23 -38.50
CA VAL A 36 -9.49 1.18 -39.61
C VAL A 36 -10.44 2.35 -39.34
N GLY A 37 -9.88 3.55 -39.13
CA GLY A 37 -10.63 4.77 -38.85
C GLY A 37 -10.56 5.33 -37.42
N SER A 38 -9.90 4.66 -36.47
CA SER A 38 -9.75 5.20 -35.10
C SER A 38 -8.51 6.11 -34.96
N GLY A 39 -8.70 7.41 -35.18
CA GLY A 39 -7.67 8.42 -34.93
C GLY A 39 -7.32 8.55 -33.45
N THR A 40 -6.02 8.66 -33.18
CA THR A 40 -5.33 9.08 -31.93
C THR A 40 -5.05 8.03 -30.82
N PHE A 41 -3.83 8.15 -30.25
CA PHE A 41 -3.27 7.37 -29.13
C PHE A 41 -4.15 7.30 -27.87
N ALA A 42 -5.07 8.24 -27.64
CA ALA A 42 -5.98 8.22 -26.47
C ALA A 42 -6.98 7.05 -26.50
N ASN A 43 -7.29 6.52 -27.69
CA ASN A 43 -8.12 5.33 -27.85
C ASN A 43 -7.32 4.03 -27.60
N PHE A 44 -5.99 4.09 -27.67
CA PHE A 44 -5.09 2.95 -27.49
C PHE A 44 -4.99 2.49 -26.03
N GLU A 45 -4.87 3.43 -25.07
CA GLU A 45 -4.90 3.10 -23.63
C GLU A 45 -6.25 2.48 -23.23
N LYS A 46 -7.36 3.03 -23.74
CA LYS A 46 -8.70 2.47 -23.52
C LYS A 46 -8.85 1.08 -24.14
N PHE A 47 -8.25 0.83 -25.30
CA PHE A 47 -8.27 -0.47 -25.97
C PHE A 47 -7.48 -1.53 -25.20
N ILE A 48 -6.27 -1.19 -24.70
CA ILE A 48 -5.50 -2.10 -23.84
C ILE A 48 -6.25 -2.37 -22.53
N CYS A 49 -6.84 -1.36 -21.89
CA CYS A 49 -7.65 -1.57 -20.69
C CYS A 49 -8.88 -2.46 -20.95
N LEU A 50 -9.58 -2.27 -22.08
CA LEU A 50 -10.72 -3.10 -22.47
C LEU A 50 -10.27 -4.53 -22.77
N TYR A 51 -9.12 -4.72 -23.42
CA TYR A 51 -8.55 -6.03 -23.70
C TYR A 51 -8.14 -6.75 -22.42
N VAL A 52 -7.50 -6.06 -21.47
CA VAL A 52 -7.19 -6.58 -20.13
C VAL A 52 -8.46 -6.90 -19.34
N PHE A 53 -9.53 -6.12 -19.49
CA PHE A 53 -10.81 -6.36 -18.83
C PHE A 53 -11.56 -7.57 -19.40
N ILE A 54 -11.63 -7.70 -20.72
CA ILE A 54 -12.17 -8.88 -21.42
C ILE A 54 -11.35 -10.12 -21.05
N PHE A 55 -10.02 -9.96 -20.97
CA PHE A 55 -9.12 -11.02 -20.54
C PHE A 55 -9.37 -11.42 -19.08
N GLN A 56 -9.61 -10.45 -18.17
CA GLN A 56 -9.96 -10.71 -16.77
C GLN A 56 -11.23 -11.54 -16.63
N GLU A 57 -12.31 -11.22 -17.37
CA GLU A 57 -13.54 -12.03 -17.33
C GLU A 57 -13.35 -13.43 -17.93
N GLN A 58 -12.66 -13.56 -19.06
CA GLN A 58 -12.46 -14.88 -19.70
C GLN A 58 -11.51 -15.78 -18.90
N PHE A 59 -10.46 -15.23 -18.28
CA PHE A 59 -9.53 -15.99 -17.43
C PHE A 59 -10.23 -16.52 -16.17
N THR A 60 -11.16 -15.75 -15.58
CA THR A 60 -12.01 -16.22 -14.47
C THR A 60 -13.00 -17.31 -14.90
N GLY A 61 -13.37 -17.36 -16.19
CA GLY A 61 -14.26 -18.38 -16.75
C GLY A 61 -13.61 -19.74 -17.01
N VAL A 62 -12.33 -19.76 -17.42
CA VAL A 62 -11.58 -20.99 -17.76
C VAL A 62 -11.11 -21.76 -16.50
N TYR A 63 -10.91 -21.06 -15.39
CA TYR A 63 -10.40 -21.61 -14.13
C TYR A 63 -11.46 -21.66 -13.00
N LYS A 64 -12.74 -21.87 -13.36
CA LYS A 64 -13.86 -21.88 -12.41
C LYS A 64 -13.73 -22.89 -11.26
N ASP A 65 -12.98 -23.98 -11.46
CA ASP A 65 -12.78 -25.01 -10.42
C ASP A 65 -11.58 -24.77 -9.51
N THR A 66 -10.75 -23.75 -9.78
CA THR A 66 -9.77 -23.26 -8.81
C THR A 66 -10.38 -22.08 -8.05
N ALA A 67 -11.05 -22.39 -6.94
CA ALA A 67 -11.46 -21.38 -5.98
C ALA A 67 -10.26 -20.49 -5.61
N TYR A 68 -10.47 -19.17 -5.55
CA TYR A 68 -9.52 -18.14 -5.06
C TYR A 68 -8.49 -17.53 -6.03
N LEU A 69 -8.92 -17.00 -7.18
CA LEU A 69 -8.10 -16.04 -7.93
C LEU A 69 -8.84 -14.72 -8.17
N ASP A 70 -9.06 -13.97 -7.08
CA ASP A 70 -9.53 -12.57 -7.12
C ASP A 70 -8.34 -11.64 -7.38
N PHE A 71 -7.92 -11.51 -8.63
CA PHE A 71 -6.83 -10.59 -8.98
C PHE A 71 -7.34 -9.14 -9.00
N SER A 72 -6.86 -8.32 -8.06
CA SER A 72 -7.16 -6.90 -8.05
C SER A 72 -6.49 -6.12 -9.20
N TYR A 73 -5.43 -6.66 -9.82
CA TYR A 73 -4.69 -6.06 -10.93
C TYR A 73 -3.98 -7.10 -11.82
N VAL A 74 -4.00 -6.88 -13.14
CA VAL A 74 -3.16 -7.56 -14.14
C VAL A 74 -2.13 -6.56 -14.66
N CYS A 75 -0.83 -6.87 -14.52
CA CYS A 75 0.25 -6.07 -15.13
C CYS A 75 0.68 -6.76 -16.43
N VAL A 76 0.39 -6.11 -17.57
CA VAL A 76 0.81 -6.56 -18.90
C VAL A 76 2.14 -5.88 -19.24
N TYR A 77 3.18 -6.67 -19.47
CA TYR A 77 4.47 -6.17 -19.96
C TYR A 77 4.52 -6.32 -21.48
N LEU A 78 4.70 -5.19 -22.18
CA LEU A 78 5.01 -5.18 -23.61
C LEU A 78 6.53 -5.28 -23.78
N ARG A 79 6.98 -6.39 -24.34
CA ARG A 79 8.39 -6.74 -24.56
C ARG A 79 9.02 -5.84 -25.64
N ASN A 80 9.15 -4.52 -25.43
CA ASN A 80 10.17 -3.73 -26.15
C ASN A 80 10.52 -2.29 -25.67
N THR A 81 10.36 -1.87 -24.40
CA THR A 81 10.82 -0.51 -24.01
C THR A 81 11.55 -0.34 -22.68
N ASN A 82 11.82 -1.38 -21.88
CA ASN A 82 12.83 -1.29 -20.81
C ASN A 82 13.16 -2.68 -20.22
N PRO A 83 14.42 -3.13 -20.17
CA PRO A 83 14.80 -4.44 -19.62
C PRO A 83 14.79 -4.50 -18.08
N PHE A 84 14.51 -3.39 -17.39
CA PHE A 84 14.38 -3.39 -15.93
C PHE A 84 12.91 -3.63 -15.54
N PRO A 85 12.59 -4.66 -14.72
CA PRO A 85 11.28 -4.70 -14.09
C PRO A 85 11.14 -3.42 -13.28
N MET A 86 10.18 -2.55 -13.66
CA MET A 86 9.96 -1.31 -12.92
C MET A 86 9.60 -1.69 -11.49
N LEU A 87 10.54 -1.50 -10.57
CA LEU A 87 10.35 -1.85 -9.16
C LEU A 87 9.14 -1.07 -8.62
N LEU A 88 8.18 -1.80 -8.07
CA LEU A 88 6.97 -1.20 -7.52
C LEU A 88 7.33 -0.48 -6.22
N LYS A 89 7.26 0.85 -6.26
CA LYS A 89 7.40 1.71 -5.07
C LYS A 89 6.16 1.61 -4.18
N ILE A 90 6.32 1.00 -2.99
CA ILE A 90 5.25 0.77 -2.03
C ILE A 90 5.57 1.50 -0.71
N GLY A 91 4.62 2.31 -0.25
CA GLY A 91 4.67 2.90 1.08
C GLY A 91 4.09 1.95 2.13
N LEU A 92 4.76 1.76 3.25
CA LEU A 92 4.28 0.95 4.37
C LEU A 92 3.90 1.86 5.52
N LEU A 93 2.60 2.12 5.71
CA LEU A 93 2.10 2.86 6.86
C LEU A 93 1.83 1.88 8.01
N GLY A 94 2.80 1.76 8.92
CA GLY A 94 2.66 0.93 10.11
C GLY A 94 1.85 1.64 11.20
N GLY A 95 0.88 0.94 11.78
CA GLY A 95 0.08 1.49 12.87
C GLY A 95 -0.79 0.46 13.55
N SER A 96 -1.19 0.77 14.78
CA SER A 96 -2.24 -0.01 15.43
C SER A 96 -3.62 0.30 14.90
N PHE A 97 -3.82 1.47 14.27
CA PHE A 97 -5.11 1.90 13.71
C PHE A 97 -6.27 1.65 14.69
N ASN A 98 -6.12 2.13 15.93
CA ASN A 98 -7.05 1.82 17.02
C ASN A 98 -7.63 3.10 17.65
N PRO A 99 -8.60 3.79 17.02
CA PRO A 99 -9.22 3.46 15.72
C PRO A 99 -8.46 4.05 14.52
N PRO A 100 -8.70 3.55 13.29
CA PRO A 100 -8.30 4.27 12.08
C PRO A 100 -9.07 5.60 11.99
N HIS A 101 -8.54 6.57 11.25
CA HIS A 101 -9.14 7.90 11.12
C HIS A 101 -8.62 8.60 9.85
N HIS A 102 -9.27 9.70 9.44
CA HIS A 102 -8.90 10.45 8.23
C HIS A 102 -7.47 10.99 8.22
N GLY A 103 -6.86 11.21 9.40
CA GLY A 103 -5.43 11.52 9.47
C GLY A 103 -4.52 10.45 8.82
N HIS A 104 -4.85 9.15 8.93
CA HIS A 104 -4.09 8.08 8.25
C HIS A 104 -4.29 8.11 6.72
N LEU A 105 -5.52 8.37 6.28
CA LEU A 105 -5.83 8.54 4.85
C LEU A 105 -5.08 9.73 4.27
N TYR A 106 -5.13 10.88 4.95
CA TYR A 106 -4.41 12.08 4.55
C TYR A 106 -2.91 11.83 4.38
N LEU A 107 -2.26 11.19 5.37
CA LEU A 107 -0.84 10.81 5.28
C LEU A 107 -0.55 9.89 4.09
N SER A 108 -1.45 8.94 3.82
CA SER A 108 -1.29 7.99 2.72
C SER A 108 -1.37 8.69 1.36
N LEU A 109 -2.33 9.61 1.19
CA LEU A 109 -2.50 10.41 -0.03
C LEU A 109 -1.31 11.35 -0.27
N GLU A 110 -0.82 12.00 0.78
CA GLU A 110 0.39 12.83 0.69
C GLU A 110 1.63 12.00 0.36
N ALA A 111 1.78 10.81 0.94
CA ALA A 111 2.88 9.91 0.63
C ALA A 111 2.82 9.43 -0.83
N LEU A 112 1.65 9.00 -1.31
CA LEU A 112 1.43 8.62 -2.71
C LEU A 112 1.91 9.72 -3.66
N LYS A 113 1.47 10.97 -3.42
CA LYS A 113 1.80 12.12 -4.27
C LYS A 113 3.27 12.49 -4.20
N ARG A 114 3.83 12.67 -3.00
CA ARG A 114 5.16 13.27 -2.83
C ARG A 114 6.32 12.32 -3.06
N LEU A 115 6.09 11.02 -2.86
CA LEU A 115 7.13 10.00 -3.04
C LEU A 115 6.96 9.23 -4.35
N ASN A 116 5.97 9.61 -5.17
CA ASN A 116 5.60 8.92 -6.41
C ASN A 116 5.44 7.40 -6.17
N LEU A 117 4.64 7.04 -5.16
CA LEU A 117 4.38 5.65 -4.82
C LEU A 117 3.25 5.11 -5.69
N HIS A 118 3.35 3.84 -6.06
CA HIS A 118 2.27 3.13 -6.74
C HIS A 118 1.14 2.80 -5.77
N GLN A 119 1.48 2.39 -4.55
CA GLN A 119 0.52 2.07 -3.49
C GLN A 119 1.04 2.44 -2.11
N VAL A 120 0.11 2.56 -1.15
CA VAL A 120 0.37 2.61 0.28
C VAL A 120 -0.36 1.45 0.96
N TRP A 121 0.36 0.69 1.76
CA TRP A 121 -0.17 -0.43 2.52
C TRP A 121 -0.28 -0.04 3.98
N TRP A 122 -1.49 -0.12 4.53
CA TRP A 122 -1.74 0.03 5.96
C TRP A 122 -1.44 -1.31 6.63
N LEU A 123 -0.31 -1.36 7.34
CA LEU A 123 0.11 -2.55 8.06
C LEU A 123 -0.49 -2.52 9.46
N PHE A 124 -1.56 -3.27 9.67
CA PHE A 124 -2.18 -3.41 10.98
C PHE A 124 -1.28 -4.28 11.85
N CYS A 125 -0.76 -3.72 12.93
CA CYS A 125 -0.08 -4.51 13.95
C CYS A 125 -1.10 -5.18 14.89
N LYS A 126 -0.67 -6.28 15.51
CA LYS A 126 -1.46 -7.01 16.51
C LYS A 126 -1.73 -6.15 17.75
N ASN A 127 -0.66 -5.54 18.28
CA ASN A 127 -0.63 -4.62 19.40
C ASN A 127 0.69 -3.84 19.36
N ASN A 128 0.75 -2.66 19.98
CA ASN A 128 2.02 -1.96 20.21
C ASN A 128 2.50 -2.27 21.63
N PRO A 129 3.64 -2.97 21.81
CA PRO A 129 4.13 -3.36 23.14
C PRO A 129 4.53 -2.15 24.00
N LEU A 130 4.79 -1.00 23.38
CA LEU A 130 5.10 0.26 24.07
C LEU A 130 3.86 1.01 24.58
N LYS A 131 2.65 0.49 24.34
CA LYS A 131 1.38 1.14 24.73
C LYS A 131 0.48 0.15 25.45
N GLN A 132 0.20 0.42 26.73
CA GLN A 132 -0.78 -0.32 27.53
C GLN A 132 -2.19 0.19 27.23
N ILE A 133 -2.79 -0.24 26.12
CA ILE A 133 -4.18 0.10 25.75
C ILE A 133 -4.94 -1.14 25.28
N ARG A 134 -6.26 -1.12 25.40
CA ARG A 134 -7.13 -2.13 24.80
C ARG A 134 -7.17 -1.94 23.29
N TYR A 135 -6.96 -3.01 22.54
CA TYR A 135 -7.06 -3.02 21.09
C TYR A 135 -8.36 -3.69 20.66
N GLU A 136 -9.07 -3.06 19.72
CA GLU A 136 -10.14 -3.74 19.00
C GLU A 136 -9.56 -4.87 18.13
N SER A 137 -10.39 -5.87 17.83
CA SER A 137 -10.00 -6.97 16.94
C SER A 137 -9.57 -6.43 15.57
N PHE A 138 -8.67 -7.16 14.90
CA PHE A 138 -8.23 -6.78 13.55
C PHE A 138 -9.43 -6.57 12.61
N LYS A 139 -10.42 -7.49 12.63
CA LYS A 139 -11.63 -7.42 11.80
C LYS A 139 -12.42 -6.12 12.00
N VAL A 140 -12.54 -5.63 13.24
CA VAL A 140 -13.24 -4.36 13.54
C VAL A 140 -12.44 -3.18 13.00
N ARG A 141 -11.13 -3.12 13.29
CA ARG A 141 -10.24 -2.05 12.82
C ARG A 141 -10.18 -2.00 11.29
N GLU A 142 -10.10 -3.15 10.65
CA GLU A 142 -10.08 -3.29 9.20
C GLU A 142 -11.41 -2.81 8.59
N LYS A 143 -12.57 -3.22 9.12
CA LYS A 143 -13.89 -2.74 8.65
C LYS A 143 -13.98 -1.21 8.71
N ARG A 144 -13.55 -0.60 9.82
CA ARG A 144 -13.52 0.87 9.98
C ARG A 144 -12.55 1.52 8.99
N ALA A 145 -11.39 0.92 8.77
CA ALA A 145 -10.43 1.43 7.80
C ALA A 145 -10.95 1.35 6.36
N ARG A 146 -11.65 0.27 5.99
CA ARG A 146 -12.31 0.16 4.67
C ARG A 146 -13.32 1.29 4.47
N ALA A 147 -14.12 1.61 5.48
CA ALA A 147 -15.07 2.72 5.43
C ALA A 147 -14.37 4.08 5.21
N ILE A 148 -13.19 4.29 5.78
CA ILE A 148 -12.41 5.53 5.60
C ILE A 148 -11.72 5.57 4.23
N VAL A 149 -11.13 4.46 3.79
CA VAL A 149 -10.39 4.36 2.52
C VAL A 149 -11.32 4.41 1.31
N GLY A 150 -12.55 3.89 1.46
CA GLY A 150 -13.54 3.84 0.38
C GLY A 150 -13.05 3.01 -0.80
N MET A 151 -13.31 3.48 -2.02
CA MET A 151 -12.95 2.78 -3.27
C MET A 151 -11.50 3.05 -3.74
N ASN A 152 -10.65 3.67 -2.91
CA ASN A 152 -9.28 4.01 -3.32
C ASN A 152 -8.40 2.76 -3.41
N ARG A 153 -8.25 2.24 -4.63
CA ARG A 153 -7.48 1.02 -4.91
C ARG A 153 -5.95 1.19 -4.78
N LYS A 154 -5.44 2.39 -4.53
CA LYS A 154 -4.01 2.64 -4.23
C LYS A 154 -3.67 2.45 -2.75
N ILE A 155 -4.68 2.26 -1.90
CA ILE A 155 -4.49 1.99 -0.47
C ILE A 155 -4.92 0.55 -0.16
N ARG A 156 -3.97 -0.27 0.27
CA ARG A 156 -4.21 -1.66 0.64
C ARG A 156 -4.23 -1.81 2.16
N LEU A 157 -5.18 -2.56 2.69
CA LEU A 157 -5.19 -2.95 4.10
C LEU A 157 -4.52 -4.32 4.22
N VAL A 158 -3.50 -4.43 5.09
CA VAL A 158 -2.71 -5.65 5.24
C VAL A 158 -2.64 -6.01 6.72
N ASN A 159 -3.05 -7.24 7.04
CA ASN A 159 -2.80 -7.81 8.35
C ASN A 159 -1.34 -8.27 8.41
N SER A 160 -0.50 -7.55 9.15
CA SER A 160 0.87 -8.04 9.40
C SER A 160 0.88 -9.22 10.37
N ASN A 161 -0.12 -9.29 11.27
CA ASN A 161 -0.24 -10.22 12.40
C ASN A 161 1.03 -10.38 13.28
N ASP A 162 1.99 -9.47 13.12
CA ASP A 162 3.27 -9.48 13.80
C ASP A 162 3.32 -8.35 14.85
N LEU A 163 4.05 -8.62 15.93
CA LEU A 163 4.33 -7.64 16.97
C LEU A 163 5.51 -6.73 16.59
N TYR A 164 6.43 -7.25 15.78
CA TYR A 164 7.73 -6.63 15.53
C TYR A 164 7.92 -6.28 14.06
N THR A 165 8.13 -4.99 13.79
CA THR A 165 8.31 -4.45 12.43
C THR A 165 9.43 -5.15 11.65
N TYR A 166 10.54 -5.55 12.28
CA TYR A 166 11.64 -6.22 11.57
C TYR A 166 11.21 -7.55 10.93
N LYS A 167 10.32 -8.31 11.59
CA LYS A 167 9.78 -9.58 11.06
C LYS A 167 8.91 -9.32 9.84
N THR A 168 8.00 -8.36 9.95
CA THR A 168 7.12 -7.94 8.85
C THR A 168 7.94 -7.47 7.64
N LEU A 169 8.97 -6.65 7.85
CA LEU A 169 9.84 -6.19 6.75
C LEU A 169 10.59 -7.34 6.08
N LYS A 170 11.10 -8.31 6.85
CA LYS A 170 11.77 -9.50 6.31
C LYS A 170 10.82 -10.33 5.44
N GLN A 171 9.61 -10.60 5.94
CA GLN A 171 8.59 -11.35 5.20
C GLN A 171 8.16 -10.62 3.92
N LEU A 172 7.88 -9.31 4.00
CA LEU A 172 7.46 -8.51 2.86
C LEU A 172 8.51 -8.47 1.76
N LYS A 173 9.78 -8.26 2.11
CA LYS A 173 10.89 -8.28 1.15
C LYS A 173 11.08 -9.65 0.51
N SER A 174 10.95 -10.72 1.29
CA SER A 174 11.03 -12.08 0.77
C SER A 174 9.88 -12.42 -0.17
N ARG A 175 8.66 -11.94 0.13
CA ARG A 175 7.45 -12.24 -0.64
C ARG A 175 7.29 -11.38 -1.89
N TYR A 176 7.85 -10.17 -1.86
CA TYR A 176 7.72 -9.18 -2.94
C TYR A 176 9.10 -8.62 -3.35
N PRO A 177 9.97 -9.43 -3.97
CA PRO A 177 11.31 -9.00 -4.39
C PRO A 177 11.31 -7.89 -5.45
N GLN A 178 10.20 -7.75 -6.20
CA GLN A 178 9.98 -6.69 -7.19
C GLN A 178 9.51 -5.35 -6.57
N CYS A 179 9.34 -5.28 -5.25
CA CYS A 179 8.86 -4.09 -4.56
C CYS A 179 10.00 -3.37 -3.82
N VAL A 180 10.01 -2.04 -3.92
CA VAL A 180 10.85 -1.16 -3.09
C VAL A 180 9.98 -0.53 -2.02
N PHE A 181 10.26 -0.89 -0.78
CA PHE A 181 9.48 -0.46 0.38
C PHE A 181 10.03 0.82 1.01
N THR A 182 9.13 1.77 1.28
CA THR A 182 9.40 2.97 2.10
C THR A 182 8.49 2.93 3.32
N TRP A 183 9.06 2.91 4.52
CA TRP A 183 8.31 2.97 5.77
C TRP A 183 7.79 4.38 6.01
N ILE A 184 6.48 4.52 6.17
CA ILE A 184 5.81 5.79 6.46
C ILE A 184 5.49 5.85 7.95
N MET A 185 5.90 6.92 8.61
CA MET A 185 5.57 7.15 10.02
C MET A 185 5.42 8.63 10.36
N GLY A 186 4.79 8.91 11.49
CA GLY A 186 4.80 10.24 12.09
C GLY A 186 6.14 10.54 12.77
N MET A 187 6.46 11.83 12.87
CA MET A 187 7.66 12.30 13.56
C MET A 187 7.70 11.93 15.05
N ASP A 188 6.54 11.82 15.70
CA ASP A 188 6.38 11.29 17.05
C ASP A 188 6.94 9.86 17.16
N SER A 189 6.62 9.00 16.20
CA SER A 189 7.13 7.61 16.15
C SER A 189 8.64 7.58 15.84
N ALA A 190 9.13 8.50 15.01
CA ALA A 190 10.56 8.62 14.73
C ALA A 190 11.37 8.95 16.01
N THR A 191 10.79 9.70 16.95
CA THR A 191 11.46 9.98 18.25
C THR A 191 11.67 8.72 19.10
N THR A 192 10.83 7.70 18.95
CA THR A 192 10.81 6.49 19.79
C THR A 192 11.18 5.20 19.06
N ILE A 193 11.49 5.25 17.76
CA ILE A 193 11.84 4.06 16.96
C ILE A 193 13.04 3.28 17.52
N HIS A 194 13.94 3.95 18.25
CA HIS A 194 15.10 3.32 18.91
C HIS A 194 14.72 2.36 20.04
N LEU A 195 13.45 2.36 20.45
CA LEU A 195 12.86 1.40 21.39
C LEU A 195 12.25 0.18 20.68
N TRP A 196 12.24 0.15 19.34
CA TRP A 196 11.70 -0.97 18.59
C TRP A 196 12.72 -2.12 18.58
N GLU A 197 12.20 -3.35 18.66
CA GLU A 197 13.01 -4.55 18.59
C GLU A 197 13.81 -4.58 17.28
N ARG A 198 15.14 -4.73 17.39
CA ARG A 198 16.08 -4.71 16.26
C ARG A 198 15.97 -3.46 15.38
N TRP A 199 15.67 -2.30 15.96
CA TRP A 199 15.46 -1.05 15.21
C TRP A 199 16.61 -0.68 14.25
N GLU A 200 17.85 -1.04 14.59
CA GLU A 200 19.00 -0.79 13.71
C GLU A 200 18.93 -1.58 12.41
N GLU A 201 18.42 -2.82 12.45
CA GLU A 201 18.16 -3.61 11.25
C GLU A 201 17.02 -2.98 10.44
N ILE A 202 15.98 -2.50 11.12
CA ILE A 202 14.85 -1.80 10.48
C ILE A 202 15.36 -0.61 9.69
N ILE A 203 16.15 0.29 10.31
CA ILE A 203 16.62 1.52 9.64
C ILE A 203 17.58 1.26 8.47
N ARG A 204 18.33 0.15 8.52
CA ARG A 204 19.20 -0.30 7.41
C ARG A 204 18.40 -0.97 6.29
N SER A 205 17.28 -1.60 6.63
CA SER A 205 16.51 -2.40 5.67
C SER A 205 15.64 -1.57 4.73
N VAL A 206 15.09 -0.43 5.13
CA VAL A 206 14.12 0.32 4.32
C VAL A 206 14.41 1.82 4.29
N ARG A 207 13.80 2.52 3.34
CA ARG A 207 13.74 3.99 3.35
C ARG A 207 12.64 4.45 4.29
N PHE A 208 12.72 5.69 4.78
CA PHE A 208 11.75 6.28 5.69
C PHE A 208 11.14 7.54 5.11
N ALA A 209 9.84 7.69 5.28
CA ALA A 209 9.09 8.91 5.06
C ALA A 209 8.53 9.37 6.41
N VAL A 210 9.10 10.44 6.96
CA VAL A 210 8.75 10.96 8.28
C VAL A 210 7.88 12.20 8.12
N PHE A 211 6.64 12.12 8.62
CA PHE A 211 5.67 13.20 8.53
C PHE A 211 5.75 14.11 9.75
N ASN A 212 6.10 15.37 9.51
CA ASN A 212 6.14 16.43 10.53
C ASN A 212 4.79 17.16 10.59
N ARG A 213 4.16 17.14 11.78
CA ARG A 213 2.90 17.85 12.08
C ARG A 213 3.08 19.06 13.01
N GLY A 214 4.33 19.46 13.30
CA GLY A 214 4.68 20.63 14.09
C GLY A 214 5.27 20.32 15.47
N ASP A 215 4.75 19.32 16.18
CA ASP A 215 4.98 19.21 17.64
C ASP A 215 6.21 18.38 18.06
N TYR A 216 6.99 17.84 17.13
CA TYR A 216 8.05 16.86 17.43
C TYR A 216 9.40 17.13 16.76
N LEU A 217 9.53 18.22 16.01
CA LEU A 217 10.72 18.49 15.19
C LEU A 217 11.99 18.49 16.04
N HIS A 218 12.03 19.32 17.08
CA HIS A 218 13.20 19.47 17.94
C HIS A 218 13.62 18.15 18.61
N LYS A 219 12.66 17.37 19.11
CA LYS A 219 12.91 16.07 19.73
C LYS A 219 13.39 15.03 18.70
N CYS A 220 12.81 15.03 17.50
CA CYS A 220 13.22 14.14 16.42
C CYS A 220 14.64 14.43 15.95
N MET A 221 15.01 15.70 15.77
CA MET A 221 16.36 16.09 15.33
C MET A 221 17.46 15.63 16.29
N ARG A 222 17.15 15.44 17.58
CA ARG A 222 18.07 14.93 18.62
C ARG A 222 17.96 13.43 18.86
N SER A 223 17.12 12.72 18.11
CA SER A 223 16.86 11.30 18.33
C SER A 223 17.98 10.42 17.77
N LYS A 224 18.15 9.22 18.35
CA LYS A 224 19.04 8.17 17.84
C LYS A 224 18.71 7.77 16.38
N PHE A 225 17.46 7.96 15.98
CA PHE A 225 17.02 7.72 14.60
C PHE A 225 17.74 8.63 13.60
N ILE A 226 17.76 9.94 13.85
CA ILE A 226 18.40 10.90 12.96
C ILE A 226 19.93 10.71 12.96
N SER A 227 20.54 10.38 14.10
CA SER A 227 22.00 10.21 14.16
C SER A 227 22.50 8.89 13.54
N ARG A 228 21.69 7.82 13.54
CA ARG A 228 22.12 6.50 13.03
C ARG A 228 21.57 6.13 11.64
N THR A 229 20.61 6.88 11.11
CA THR A 229 20.05 6.60 9.78
C THR A 229 20.72 7.49 8.74
N GLU A 230 21.16 6.90 7.63
CA GLU A 230 21.70 7.65 6.49
C GLU A 230 20.69 8.70 6.01
N LYS A 231 21.12 9.96 5.88
CA LYS A 231 20.24 11.07 5.46
C LYS A 231 19.53 10.79 4.13
N SER A 232 20.22 10.15 3.18
CA SER A 232 19.68 9.78 1.88
C SER A 232 18.52 8.77 1.96
N ARG A 233 18.32 8.10 3.10
CA ARG A 233 17.22 7.15 3.36
C ARG A 233 16.02 7.81 4.03
N ILE A 234 16.11 9.08 4.44
CA ILE A 234 15.03 9.79 5.13
C ILE A 234 14.47 10.88 4.21
N SER A 235 13.20 10.73 3.85
CA SER A 235 12.39 11.80 3.29
C SER A 235 11.60 12.47 4.42
N ASN A 236 11.95 13.72 4.75
CA ASN A 236 11.17 14.53 5.68
C ASN A 236 10.02 15.22 4.94
N ILE A 237 8.78 14.95 5.35
CA ILE A 237 7.58 15.45 4.71
C ILE A 237 6.83 16.36 5.67
N ILE A 238 6.86 17.66 5.39
CA ILE A 238 6.15 18.67 6.18
C ILE A 238 4.69 18.73 5.72
N ILE A 239 3.75 18.49 6.62
CA ILE A 239 2.30 18.59 6.34
C ILE A 239 1.64 19.59 7.28
N ARG A 240 0.48 20.12 6.87
CA ARG A 240 -0.34 20.94 7.77
C ARG A 240 -0.78 20.10 8.97
N LYS A 241 -0.69 20.70 10.16
CA LYS A 241 -1.14 20.04 11.40
C LYS A 241 -2.62 19.70 11.27
N ASN A 242 -2.95 18.43 11.48
CA ASN A 242 -4.33 17.97 11.63
C ASN A 242 -4.51 17.48 13.07
N ASN A 243 -5.60 17.89 13.74
CA ASN A 243 -5.86 17.51 15.13
C ASN A 243 -6.47 16.10 15.26
N LEU A 244 -6.16 15.19 14.34
CA LEU A 244 -6.68 13.82 14.31
C LEU A 244 -5.60 12.83 14.77
N SER A 245 -5.83 12.24 15.94
CA SER A 245 -5.05 11.12 16.46
C SER A 245 -5.97 10.07 17.08
N SER A 246 -5.61 8.79 16.96
CA SER A 246 -6.37 7.71 17.61
C SER A 246 -6.46 7.89 19.13
N THR A 247 -5.47 8.51 19.77
CA THR A 247 -5.50 8.79 21.21
C THR A 247 -6.59 9.80 21.57
N LEU A 248 -6.73 10.88 20.80
CA LEU A 248 -7.78 11.88 21.02
C LEU A 248 -9.18 11.32 20.74
N LEU A 249 -9.31 10.41 19.77
CA LEU A 249 -10.60 9.77 19.48
C LEU A 249 -11.02 8.85 20.63
N ARG A 250 -10.08 8.04 21.17
CA ARG A 250 -10.37 7.18 22.32
C ARG A 250 -10.79 7.97 23.57
N SER A 251 -10.21 9.14 23.81
CA SER A 251 -10.58 9.97 24.98
C SER A 251 -11.98 10.59 24.85
N LYS A 252 -12.42 10.87 23.62
CA LYS A 252 -13.78 11.37 23.34
C LYS A 252 -14.85 10.28 23.46
N ASP A 253 -14.51 9.04 23.11
CA ASP A 253 -15.43 7.91 23.27
C ASP A 253 -15.55 7.46 24.74
N SER A 254 -14.60 7.84 25.60
CA SER A 254 -14.59 7.47 27.04
C SER A 254 -15.28 8.49 27.96
N THR A 255 -15.71 9.65 27.46
CA THR A 255 -16.51 10.60 28.24
C THR A 255 -17.98 10.20 28.20
N PRO A 256 -18.64 9.98 29.35
CA PRO A 256 -20.06 9.59 29.40
C PRO A 256 -20.96 10.81 29.19
N GLU A 257 -20.78 11.54 28.10
CA GLU A 257 -21.69 12.63 27.71
C GLU A 257 -21.79 12.67 26.18
N SER A 258 -22.78 11.94 25.65
CA SER A 258 -23.53 12.41 24.50
C SER A 258 -24.97 11.90 24.60
N PRO A 259 -25.96 12.81 24.52
CA PRO A 259 -27.37 12.50 24.71
C PRO A 259 -27.90 11.71 23.50
N MET A 260 -28.04 10.41 23.66
CA MET A 260 -29.05 9.65 22.93
C MET A 260 -30.41 9.99 23.54
N ASN A 261 -30.97 11.12 23.13
CA ASN A 261 -32.40 11.45 23.20
C ASN A 261 -32.59 12.86 22.61
N GLN A 262 -32.86 12.91 21.30
CA GLN A 262 -33.74 13.87 20.63
C GLN A 262 -33.48 13.82 19.12
N VAL A 263 -34.20 12.93 18.43
CA VAL A 263 -34.83 13.25 17.15
C VAL A 263 -36.16 12.49 17.14
N HIS A 264 -37.26 13.25 17.15
CA HIS A 264 -38.61 12.80 16.84
C HIS A 264 -38.73 12.43 15.37
#